data_AF-A0A6M5IWU3-F1
#
_entry.id   AF-A0A6M5IWU3-F1
#
_cell.length_a   1.000
_cell.length_b   1.000
_cell.length_c   1.000
_cell.angle_alpha   90.00
_cell.angle_beta   90.00
_cell.angle_gamma   90.00
#
_symmetry.space_group_name_H-M   'P 1'
#
loop_
_entity.id
_entity.type
_entity.pdbx_description
1 polymer ?
#
loop_
_entity_poly.entity_id
_entity_poly.type
_entity_poly.pdbx_seq_one_letter_code
_entity_poly.pdbx_strand_id
1 'polypeptide(L)'
;MQESDPQLSGWWAQGVTVGYERIVGLRLPGQMPGGTFTVSRSRLLELDADELRGRLLDDERRSQLLAGFTTVLRSKPASKSLRFSLADAAGEPLGVLMFTIDPAAGDRIRLTVTHEKLPDVGSTDAWKARWGEWLAAL
;
A
#
# COMPACT_ATOMS: atom_id res chain seq x y z
N MET A 1 -11.74 -15.13 -32.47
CA MET A 1 -11.19 -15.92 -31.35
C MET A 1 -10.01 -15.14 -30.78
N GLN A 2 -10.26 -14.34 -29.76
CA GLN A 2 -9.22 -13.80 -28.90
C GLN A 2 -9.86 -13.65 -27.53
N GLU A 3 -9.95 -14.81 -26.86
CA GLU A 3 -10.19 -14.90 -25.44
C GLU A 3 -8.82 -14.85 -24.78
N SER A 4 -8.57 -13.82 -23.98
CA SER A 4 -7.52 -13.83 -22.98
C SER A 4 -7.96 -12.86 -21.90
N ASP A 5 -8.84 -13.38 -21.05
CA ASP A 5 -8.99 -12.97 -19.66
C ASP A 5 -7.82 -13.60 -18.87
N PRO A 6 -6.99 -12.77 -18.22
CA PRO A 6 -6.26 -13.21 -17.06
C PRO A 6 -6.80 -12.52 -15.81
N GLN A 7 -7.79 -13.16 -15.17
CA GLN A 7 -7.79 -13.44 -13.73
C GLN A 7 -7.31 -12.26 -12.88
N LEU A 8 -8.20 -11.29 -12.71
CA LEU A 8 -8.21 -10.42 -11.53
C LEU A 8 -8.27 -11.32 -10.29
N SER A 9 -7.09 -11.66 -9.80
CA SER A 9 -6.86 -12.66 -8.78
C SER A 9 -7.47 -12.20 -7.46
N GLY A 10 -8.72 -12.58 -7.23
CA GLY A 10 -9.19 -13.31 -6.05
C GLY A 10 -9.05 -12.71 -4.64
N TRP A 11 -8.33 -11.61 -4.41
CA TRP A 11 -8.16 -11.08 -3.05
C TRP A 11 -9.36 -10.25 -2.58
N TRP A 12 -10.07 -9.60 -3.50
CA TRP A 12 -11.26 -8.79 -3.17
C TRP A 12 -12.60 -9.55 -3.33
N ALA A 13 -12.59 -10.82 -3.74
CA ALA A 13 -13.83 -11.53 -4.10
C ALA A 13 -14.27 -12.65 -3.12
N GLN A 14 -13.49 -12.97 -2.10
CA GLN A 14 -13.82 -14.07 -1.17
C GLN A 14 -13.41 -13.71 0.25
N GLY A 15 -14.36 -13.23 1.05
CA GLY A 15 -14.16 -13.15 2.51
C GLY A 15 -14.53 -11.84 3.21
N VAL A 16 -15.51 -11.06 2.75
CA VAL A 16 -16.12 -10.03 3.62
C VAL A 16 -17.36 -10.63 4.30
N THR A 17 -17.14 -11.57 5.23
CA THR A 17 -18.21 -12.00 6.15
C THR A 17 -18.15 -11.15 7.41
N VAL A 18 -18.99 -10.12 7.39
CA VAL A 18 -19.80 -9.51 8.46
C VAL A 18 -19.17 -9.26 9.84
N GLY A 19 -19.28 -8.00 10.26
CA GLY A 19 -19.30 -7.58 11.65
C GLY A 19 -19.68 -6.10 11.77
N TYR A 20 -20.91 -5.75 11.36
CA TYR A 20 -21.47 -4.42 11.54
C TYR A 20 -21.66 -4.15 13.04
N GLU A 21 -20.85 -3.26 13.62
CA GLU A 21 -21.27 -2.49 14.79
C GLU A 21 -20.93 -1.01 14.59
N ARG A 22 -22.00 -0.23 14.38
CA ARG A 22 -22.00 1.22 14.35
C ARG A 22 -21.61 1.73 15.75
N ILE A 23 -20.36 2.11 15.96
CA ILE A 23 -19.98 2.87 17.16
C ILE A 23 -19.95 4.36 16.79
N VAL A 24 -21.09 5.00 17.02
CA VAL A 24 -21.18 6.45 17.12
C VAL A 24 -20.41 6.87 18.36
N GLY A 25 -19.37 7.69 18.17
CA GLY A 25 -19.02 8.69 19.17
C GLY A 25 -17.92 8.37 20.19
N LEU A 26 -16.77 7.82 19.78
CA LEU A 26 -15.49 8.01 20.50
C LEU A 26 -14.32 8.06 19.51
N ARG A 27 -13.39 9.01 19.69
CA ARG A 27 -12.16 9.12 18.88
C ARG A 27 -11.37 7.82 18.96
N LEU A 28 -11.22 7.14 17.83
CA LEU A 28 -10.37 5.95 17.74
C LEU A 28 -8.91 6.37 17.54
N PRO A 29 -7.94 5.67 18.15
CA PRO A 29 -6.52 5.92 17.90
C PRO A 29 -6.21 5.72 16.40
N GLY A 30 -5.69 6.76 15.74
CA GLY A 30 -5.37 6.76 14.30
C GLY A 30 -6.46 7.34 13.38
N GLN A 31 -7.58 7.80 13.93
CA GLN A 31 -8.63 8.48 13.16
C GLN A 31 -8.17 9.89 12.74
N MET A 32 -8.09 10.15 11.43
CA MET A 32 -7.90 11.50 10.92
C MET A 32 -9.21 12.31 11.03
N PRO A 33 -9.15 13.66 11.08
CA PRO A 33 -10.33 14.52 11.21
C PRO A 33 -11.42 14.27 10.17
N GLY A 34 -11.09 13.66 9.02
CA GLY A 34 -12.01 13.33 7.93
C GLY A 34 -12.64 11.94 8.00
N GLY A 35 -12.48 11.18 9.10
CA GLY A 35 -13.07 9.85 9.24
C GLY A 35 -12.31 8.73 8.51
N THR A 36 -11.13 9.03 7.97
CA THR A 36 -10.26 8.05 7.32
C THR A 36 -9.27 7.43 8.30
N PHE A 37 -8.79 6.26 7.93
CA PHE A 37 -7.80 5.49 8.68
C PHE A 37 -6.47 5.41 7.93
N THR A 38 -5.41 5.22 8.70
CA THR A 38 -4.06 5.01 8.19
C THR A 38 -3.47 3.76 8.83
N VAL A 39 -2.83 2.93 8.03
CA VAL A 39 -2.04 1.78 8.50
C VAL A 39 -0.61 1.89 8.03
N SER A 40 0.32 1.39 8.82
CA SER A 40 1.73 1.34 8.46
C SER A 40 2.33 -0.02 8.77
N ARG A 41 3.22 -0.48 7.89
CA ARG A 41 4.08 -1.65 8.07
C ARG A 41 5.50 -1.29 7.68
N SER A 42 6.46 -1.85 8.38
CA SER A 42 7.87 -1.67 8.07
C SER A 42 8.66 -2.96 8.24
N ARG A 43 9.72 -3.10 7.44
CA ARG A 43 10.62 -4.26 7.48
C ARG A 43 12.04 -3.83 7.15
N LEU A 44 13.01 -4.49 7.77
CA LEU A 44 14.42 -4.39 7.39
C LEU A 44 14.68 -5.34 6.22
N LEU A 45 15.23 -4.83 5.13
CA LEU A 45 15.47 -5.55 3.88
C LEU A 45 16.95 -5.42 3.50
N GLU A 46 17.52 -6.46 2.91
CA GLU A 46 18.89 -6.48 2.36
C GLU A 46 18.83 -5.99 0.91
N LEU A 47 18.54 -4.70 0.76
CA LEU A 47 18.37 -4.01 -0.52
C LEU A 47 19.08 -2.66 -0.45
N ASP A 48 19.56 -2.20 -1.60
CA ASP A 48 20.08 -0.85 -1.74
C ASP A 48 18.95 0.20 -1.78
N ALA A 49 19.19 1.35 -1.13
CA ALA A 49 18.20 2.41 -0.99
C ALA A 49 17.91 3.13 -2.32
N ASP A 50 18.95 3.38 -3.13
CA ASP A 50 18.81 4.07 -4.41
C ASP A 50 18.16 3.13 -5.45
N GLU A 51 18.53 1.85 -5.42
CA GLU A 51 17.96 0.82 -6.29
C GLU A 51 16.46 0.67 -6.06
N LEU A 52 16.01 0.47 -4.82
CA LEU A 52 14.58 0.38 -4.51
C LEU A 52 13.85 1.69 -4.86
N ARG A 53 14.46 2.83 -4.57
CA ARG A 53 13.89 4.14 -4.92
C ARG A 53 13.71 4.27 -6.44
N GLY A 54 14.72 3.86 -7.21
CA GLY A 54 14.68 3.84 -8.67
C GLY A 54 13.55 2.96 -9.19
N ARG A 55 13.38 1.75 -8.63
CA ARG A 55 12.25 0.86 -8.98
C ARG A 55 10.89 1.48 -8.66
N LEU A 56 10.77 2.23 -7.56
CA LEU A 56 9.53 2.91 -7.20
C LEU A 56 9.26 4.14 -8.08
N LEU A 57 10.27 4.77 -8.68
CA LEU A 57 10.09 5.91 -9.57
C LEU A 57 9.83 5.50 -11.01
N ASP A 58 10.44 4.41 -11.45
CA ASP A 58 10.19 3.79 -12.75
C ASP A 58 8.78 3.16 -12.80
N ASP A 59 7.99 3.49 -13.83
CA ASP A 59 6.58 3.09 -13.91
C ASP A 59 6.40 1.59 -14.13
N GLU A 60 7.19 1.02 -15.05
CA GLU A 60 7.14 -0.41 -15.38
C GLU A 60 7.55 -1.26 -14.18
N ARG A 61 8.71 -0.96 -13.56
CA ARG A 61 9.18 -1.67 -12.36
C ARG A 61 8.26 -1.47 -11.17
N ARG A 62 7.68 -0.29 -10.98
CA ARG A 62 6.70 -0.05 -9.92
C ARG A 62 5.43 -0.88 -10.13
N SER A 63 4.95 -1.00 -11.38
CA SER A 63 3.78 -1.83 -11.69
C SER A 63 4.02 -3.32 -11.36
N GLN A 64 5.25 -3.80 -11.56
CA GLN A 64 5.66 -5.15 -11.18
C GLN A 64 5.72 -5.31 -9.65
N LEU A 65 6.30 -4.33 -8.95
CA LEU A 65 6.35 -4.34 -7.47
C LEU A 65 4.95 -4.31 -6.84
N LEU A 66 4.02 -3.57 -7.44
CA LEU A 66 2.66 -3.37 -6.93
C LEU A 66 1.62 -4.09 -7.80
N ALA A 67 1.97 -5.27 -8.30
CA ALA A 67 1.10 -6.07 -9.16
C ALA A 67 -0.31 -6.23 -8.56
N GLY A 68 -1.32 -6.02 -9.39
CA GLY A 68 -2.73 -5.99 -9.00
C GLY A 68 -3.24 -4.61 -8.57
N PHE A 69 -2.39 -3.59 -8.57
CA PHE A 69 -2.78 -2.21 -8.30
C PHE A 69 -2.29 -1.24 -9.38
N THR A 70 -3.04 -0.15 -9.53
CA THR A 70 -2.62 1.00 -10.33
C THR A 70 -2.09 2.08 -9.40
N THR A 71 -0.94 2.68 -9.74
CA THR A 71 -0.36 3.76 -8.95
C THR A 71 0.00 4.98 -9.78
N VAL A 72 -0.20 6.16 -9.19
CA VAL A 72 0.19 7.44 -9.82
C VAL A 72 1.02 8.24 -8.83
N LEU A 73 2.24 8.64 -9.21
CA LEU A 73 3.12 9.45 -8.36
C LEU A 73 2.48 10.81 -8.06
N ARG A 74 2.45 11.18 -6.78
CA ARG A 74 1.87 12.43 -6.26
C ARG A 74 2.90 13.36 -5.64
N SER A 75 4.01 12.81 -5.15
CA SER A 75 5.13 13.60 -4.62
C SER A 75 6.12 13.99 -5.72
N LYS A 76 7.04 14.90 -5.41
CA LYS A 76 8.20 15.13 -6.28
C LYS A 76 9.12 13.89 -6.24
N PRO A 77 9.78 13.52 -7.34
CA PRO A 77 10.74 12.41 -7.35
C PRO A 77 11.89 12.56 -6.35
N ALA A 78 12.23 13.79 -5.94
CA ALA A 78 13.26 14.08 -4.94
C ALA A 78 12.75 14.12 -3.49
N SER A 79 11.45 13.89 -3.24
CA SER A 79 10.89 13.94 -1.88
C SER A 79 11.38 12.78 -1.01
N LYS A 80 11.72 13.04 0.26
CA LYS A 80 12.15 12.01 1.22
C LYS A 80 11.22 10.79 1.24
N SER A 81 9.91 11.04 1.29
CA SER A 81 8.89 10.00 1.13
C SER A 81 8.23 10.12 -0.23
N LEU A 82 8.12 9.00 -0.94
CA LEU A 82 7.38 8.93 -2.20
C LEU A 82 5.91 8.66 -1.91
N ARG A 83 5.02 9.46 -2.50
CA ARG A 83 3.57 9.31 -2.35
C ARG A 83 2.93 8.93 -3.68
N PHE A 84 2.02 7.99 -3.64
CA PHE A 84 1.28 7.49 -4.79
C PHE A 84 -0.21 7.46 -4.49
N SER A 85 -1.05 7.91 -5.43
CA SER A 85 -2.45 7.48 -5.41
C SER A 85 -2.50 5.99 -5.70
N LEU A 86 -3.34 5.25 -4.98
CA LEU A 86 -3.57 3.82 -5.17
C LEU A 86 -4.98 3.60 -5.69
N ALA A 87 -5.11 2.76 -6.71
CA ALA A 87 -6.37 2.23 -7.19
C ALA A 87 -6.24 0.73 -7.45
N ASP A 88 -7.36 0.02 -7.51
CA ASP A 88 -7.36 -1.35 -8.02
C ASP A 88 -7.12 -1.39 -9.54
N ALA A 89 -7.15 -2.59 -10.12
CA ALA A 89 -6.99 -2.79 -11.55
C ALA A 89 -8.17 -2.26 -12.38
N ALA A 90 -9.36 -2.09 -11.78
CA ALA A 90 -10.52 -1.46 -12.42
C ALA A 90 -10.48 0.07 -12.35
N GLY A 91 -9.57 0.65 -11.56
CA GLY A 91 -9.39 2.08 -11.39
C GLY A 91 -10.12 2.65 -10.17
N GLU A 92 -10.73 1.81 -9.32
CA GLU A 92 -11.41 2.28 -8.12
C GLU A 92 -10.39 2.75 -7.08
N PRO A 93 -10.56 3.95 -6.49
CA PRO A 93 -9.59 4.53 -5.58
C PRO A 93 -9.52 3.76 -4.26
N LEU A 94 -8.32 3.27 -3.91
CA LEU A 94 -8.05 2.54 -2.68
C LEU A 94 -7.37 3.38 -1.60
N GLY A 95 -6.84 4.55 -1.97
CA GLY A 95 -6.24 5.48 -1.01
C GLY A 95 -4.94 6.09 -1.51
N VAL A 96 -4.01 6.33 -0.59
CA VAL A 96 -2.68 6.87 -0.88
C VAL A 96 -1.62 6.00 -0.22
N LEU A 97 -0.63 5.59 -0.98
CA LEU A 97 0.58 4.96 -0.45
C LEU A 97 1.67 5.98 -0.23
N MET A 98 2.36 5.86 0.89
CA MET A 98 3.58 6.57 1.18
C MET A 98 4.68 5.55 1.51
N PHE A 99 5.77 5.61 0.74
CA PHE A 99 6.98 4.83 0.98
C PHE A 99 8.05 5.72 1.61
N THR A 100 8.65 5.25 2.69
CA THR A 100 9.84 5.83 3.30
C THR A 100 10.93 4.78 3.33
N ILE A 101 12.08 5.12 2.75
CA ILE A 101 13.27 4.28 2.70
C ILE A 101 14.29 4.93 3.62
N ASP A 102 14.60 4.28 4.74
CA ASP A 102 15.62 4.73 5.68
C ASP A 102 16.83 3.78 5.58
N PRO A 103 18.02 4.26 5.18
CA PRO A 103 19.23 3.45 5.17
C PRO A 103 19.53 2.88 6.56
N ALA A 104 19.97 1.63 6.61
CA ALA A 104 20.39 0.92 7.80
C ALA A 104 21.82 0.40 7.64
N ALA A 105 22.39 -0.14 8.74
CA ALA A 105 23.75 -0.67 8.70
C ALA A 105 23.84 -1.93 7.83
N GLY A 106 24.94 -2.04 7.07
CA GLY A 106 25.31 -3.25 6.33
C GLY A 106 24.41 -3.54 5.12
N ASP A 107 24.45 -2.67 4.11
CA ASP A 107 23.70 -2.79 2.84
C ASP A 107 22.22 -3.15 3.02
N ARG A 108 21.61 -2.52 4.04
CA ARG A 108 20.23 -2.76 4.44
C ARG A 108 19.46 -1.46 4.42
N ILE A 109 18.16 -1.60 4.26
CA ILE A 109 17.21 -0.50 4.39
C ILE A 109 16.07 -0.90 5.31
N ARG A 110 15.54 0.07 6.04
CA ARG A 110 14.20 -0.03 6.62
C ARG A 110 13.22 0.58 5.64
N LEU A 111 12.41 -0.27 5.02
CA LEU A 111 11.30 0.17 4.20
C LEU A 111 10.05 0.28 5.06
N THR A 112 9.40 1.44 5.02
CA THR A 112 8.09 1.66 5.63
C THR A 112 7.07 1.96 4.55
N VAL A 113 5.97 1.19 4.53
CA VAL A 113 4.78 1.44 3.73
C VAL A 113 3.69 1.99 4.64
N THR A 114 3.14 3.14 4.28
CA THR A 114 1.98 3.72 4.95
C THR A 114 0.84 3.83 3.94
N HIS A 115 -0.30 3.24 4.27
CA HIS A 115 -1.52 3.33 3.47
C HIS A 115 -2.50 4.23 4.18
N GLU A 116 -2.73 5.40 3.59
CA GLU A 116 -3.60 6.47 4.09
C GLU A 116 -4.93 6.50 3.33
N LYS A 117 -5.91 7.20 3.90
CA LYS A 117 -7.24 7.41 3.32
C LYS A 117 -8.07 6.13 3.19
N LEU A 118 -7.86 5.17 4.08
CA LEU A 118 -8.74 4.02 4.17
C LEU A 118 -10.12 4.48 4.66
N PRO A 119 -11.22 4.08 3.99
CA PRO A 119 -12.56 4.58 4.29
C PRO A 119 -13.15 3.98 5.57
N ASP A 120 -12.62 2.83 6.03
CA ASP A 120 -13.17 2.07 7.14
C ASP A 120 -12.06 1.37 7.97
N VAL A 121 -12.34 1.18 9.25
CA VAL A 121 -11.45 0.53 10.22
C VAL A 121 -11.38 -0.99 10.01
N GLY A 122 -12.47 -1.63 9.57
CA GLY A 122 -12.53 -3.08 9.34
C GLY A 122 -11.55 -3.53 8.26
N SER A 123 -11.29 -2.69 7.27
CA SER A 123 -10.30 -2.94 6.22
C SER A 123 -8.84 -2.84 6.71
N THR A 124 -8.59 -2.27 7.89
CA THR A 124 -7.21 -1.98 8.34
C THR A 124 -6.38 -3.23 8.60
N ASP A 125 -6.98 -4.30 9.11
CA ASP A 125 -6.26 -5.55 9.38
C ASP A 125 -5.85 -6.25 8.09
N ALA A 126 -6.79 -6.37 7.15
CA ALA A 126 -6.52 -6.93 5.82
C ALA A 126 -5.39 -6.16 5.10
N TRP A 127 -5.41 -4.82 5.16
CA TRP A 127 -4.33 -4.01 4.60
C TRP A 127 -2.99 -4.19 5.32
N LYS A 128 -3.02 -4.30 6.65
CA LYS A 128 -1.82 -4.59 7.45
C LYS A 128 -1.22 -5.95 7.12
N ALA A 129 -2.04 -6.97 6.90
CA ALA A 129 -1.61 -8.30 6.47
C ALA A 129 -0.99 -8.24 5.07
N ARG A 130 -1.73 -7.66 4.10
CA ARG A 130 -1.29 -7.51 2.71
C ARG A 130 0.07 -6.82 2.59
N TRP A 131 0.30 -5.73 3.32
CA TRP A 131 1.59 -5.03 3.32
C TRP A 131 2.68 -5.80 4.05
N GLY A 132 2.33 -6.57 5.07
CA GLY A 132 3.26 -7.48 5.75
C GLY A 132 3.77 -8.56 4.80
N GLU A 133 2.87 -9.20 4.06
CA GLU A 133 3.20 -10.20 3.04
C GLU A 133 3.98 -9.59 1.88
N TRP A 134 3.56 -8.43 1.40
CA TRP A 134 4.30 -7.70 0.36
C TRP A 134 5.73 -7.40 0.77
N LEU A 135 5.93 -6.84 1.97
CA LEU A 135 7.26 -6.56 2.51
C LEU A 135 8.09 -7.85 2.70
N ALA A 136 7.45 -8.97 2.99
CA ALA A 136 8.13 -10.26 3.15
C ALA A 136 8.59 -10.88 1.81
N ALA A 137 7.96 -10.47 0.71
CA ALA A 137 8.25 -10.96 -0.64
C ALA A 137 9.22 -10.08 -1.44
N LEU A 138 9.61 -8.92 -0.88
CA LEU A 138 10.70 -8.07 -1.40
C LEU A 138 12.07 -8.64 -1.05
#